data_AF-A0A2G5SZK0-F1
#
_entry.id   AF-A0A2G5SZK0-F1
#
_cell.length_a   1.000
_cell.length_b   1.000
_cell.length_c   1.000
_cell.angle_alpha   90.00
_cell.angle_beta   90.00
_cell.angle_gamma   90.00
#
_symmetry.space_group_name_H-M   'P 1'
#
loop_
_entity.id
_entity.type
_entity.pdbx_description
1 polymer ?
#
loop_
_entity_poly.entity_id
_entity_poly.type
_entity_poly.pdbx_seq_one_letter_code
_entity_poly.pdbx_strand_id
1 'polypeptide(L)'
;MRILVFAVFVSCYASDHPEPFDFIEDAILKYVNHSVDPCDNFYRHACSFDSPPNPIEASLESVIEYAKKLQNDSFWNKLEIINNFDLQKMYTLIGDDESAADFYQGVFMKICETRSEMVPELVEIFNILSTYPNKQVYKVYKKKRELSGEDCGVSAAKLKETILENLSKNQIRAWQLAFGFNLHIGDFIALLKNIRVHLDVDVRQGINGVRELVISTVEAAGNLVKDTPWAKNEHVVAKIENITSQLHIHDNYGKDFQLAVDTLVNVEKSFVLCKTMFGFVEHADLFCFLIGARTTTFPELKSFYFSQADNGVNFHPSVAFGFPNYYHFQHGREMATKLGYTGTTVGHEVGHTFFDNELLPYFSKSVEDCVQNQFSKTCVEFQEASCATSFEFLDENGADIFGVQVAYKLLQDYYGSKITDKFERLQMTHEQSFFYSYAMSFCSGNPSSVSIGDDGLFEGHSAHNVRVNVVAQHPAFQKAFNCPADSRMMKSATKQCHIYGDKAPETRKRRH
;
A
#
# COMPACT_ATOMS: atom_id res chain seq x y z
N MET A 1 -61.16 -19.23 -29.22
CA MET A 1 -59.93 -18.42 -29.30
C MET A 1 -59.42 -18.19 -27.89
N ARG A 2 -58.44 -18.98 -27.42
CA ARG A 2 -57.79 -18.79 -26.11
C ARG A 2 -56.40 -18.25 -26.38
N ILE A 3 -56.14 -17.02 -25.95
CA ILE A 3 -54.84 -16.37 -26.05
C ILE A 3 -54.02 -16.85 -24.85
N LEU A 4 -52.94 -17.60 -25.11
CA LEU A 4 -51.91 -17.90 -24.14
C LEU A 4 -50.97 -16.69 -24.06
N VAL A 5 -50.89 -16.06 -22.89
CA VAL A 5 -49.88 -15.06 -22.56
C VAL A 5 -48.69 -15.82 -21.99
N PHE A 6 -47.58 -15.87 -22.75
CA PHE A 6 -46.29 -16.32 -22.23
C PHE A 6 -45.65 -15.17 -21.45
N ALA A 7 -45.56 -15.30 -20.13
CA ALA A 7 -44.72 -14.44 -19.31
C ALA A 7 -43.27 -14.91 -19.45
N VAL A 8 -42.43 -14.10 -20.10
CA VAL A 8 -40.98 -14.30 -20.10
C VAL A 8 -40.46 -13.79 -18.75
N PHE A 9 -40.09 -14.71 -17.87
CA PHE A 9 -39.30 -14.36 -16.69
C PHE A 9 -37.87 -14.07 -17.15
N VAL A 10 -37.52 -12.79 -17.23
CA VAL A 10 -36.13 -12.36 -17.27
C VAL A 10 -35.59 -12.55 -15.86
N SER A 11 -34.88 -13.66 -15.63
CA SER A 11 -34.06 -13.83 -14.43
C SER A 11 -32.87 -12.88 -14.53
N CYS A 12 -33.00 -11.69 -13.95
CA CYS A 12 -31.84 -10.92 -13.55
C CYS A 12 -31.09 -11.76 -12.52
N TYR A 13 -29.93 -12.31 -12.90
CA TYR A 13 -28.94 -12.77 -11.93
C TYR A 13 -28.40 -11.53 -11.22
N ALA A 14 -29.10 -11.05 -10.21
CA ALA A 14 -28.45 -10.26 -9.18
C ALA A 14 -27.40 -11.18 -8.56
N SER A 15 -26.12 -10.82 -8.63
CA SER A 15 -25.12 -11.50 -7.82
C SER A 15 -25.49 -11.25 -6.38
N ASP A 16 -25.94 -12.29 -5.67
CA ASP A 16 -26.29 -12.18 -4.26
C ASP A 16 -25.09 -11.64 -3.48
N HIS A 17 -25.37 -10.73 -2.53
CA HIS A 17 -24.34 -10.17 -1.66
C HIS A 17 -23.65 -11.31 -0.89
N PRO A 18 -22.30 -11.37 -0.84
CA PRO A 18 -21.61 -12.40 -0.08
C PRO A 18 -22.02 -12.35 1.38
N GLU A 19 -22.38 -13.51 1.95
CA GLU A 19 -22.67 -13.62 3.38
C GLU A 19 -21.39 -13.37 4.19
N PRO A 20 -21.44 -12.64 5.31
CA PRO A 20 -20.27 -12.41 6.15
C PRO A 20 -19.71 -13.70 6.77
N PHE A 21 -18.39 -13.81 6.86
CA PHE A 21 -17.72 -14.97 7.45
C PHE A 21 -16.41 -14.58 8.16
N ASP A 22 -15.86 -15.51 8.94
CA ASP A 22 -14.62 -15.34 9.68
C ASP A 22 -13.52 -16.13 8.99
N PHE A 23 -12.84 -15.48 8.03
CA PHE A 23 -11.84 -16.15 7.19
C PHE A 23 -10.63 -16.65 7.98
N ILE A 24 -10.33 -16.06 9.14
CA ILE A 24 -9.21 -16.50 9.99
C ILE A 24 -9.58 -17.78 10.73
N GLU A 25 -10.72 -17.81 11.43
CA GLU A 25 -11.16 -19.03 12.11
C GLU A 25 -11.45 -20.16 11.12
N ASP A 26 -12.01 -19.84 9.95
CA ASP A 26 -12.22 -20.82 8.87
C ASP A 26 -10.88 -21.35 8.34
N ALA A 27 -9.86 -20.49 8.16
CA ALA A 27 -8.52 -20.91 7.75
C ALA A 27 -7.85 -21.79 8.81
N ILE A 28 -7.99 -21.46 10.10
CA ILE A 28 -7.44 -22.29 11.20
C ILE A 28 -8.07 -23.68 11.17
N LEU A 29 -9.40 -23.79 11.03
CA LEU A 29 -10.08 -25.09 10.94
C LEU A 29 -9.67 -25.89 9.71
N LYS A 30 -9.33 -25.22 8.60
CA LYS A 30 -9.07 -25.86 7.31
C LYS A 30 -7.60 -26.24 7.10
N TYR A 31 -6.66 -25.43 7.59
CA TYR A 31 -5.25 -25.49 7.18
C TYR A 31 -4.26 -25.82 8.30
N VAL A 32 -4.70 -25.88 9.57
CA VAL A 32 -3.83 -26.36 10.66
C VAL A 32 -3.47 -27.83 10.42
N ASN A 33 -2.17 -28.11 10.41
CA ASN A 33 -1.62 -29.44 10.23
C ASN A 33 -1.38 -30.12 11.58
N HIS A 34 -2.37 -30.91 12.02
CA HIS A 34 -2.28 -31.70 13.25
C HIS A 34 -1.24 -32.83 13.22
N SER A 35 -0.60 -33.11 12.08
CA SER A 35 0.50 -34.09 12.00
C SER A 35 1.87 -33.52 12.38
N VAL A 36 1.98 -32.18 12.44
CA VAL A 36 3.18 -31.48 12.91
C VAL A 36 2.91 -31.02 14.34
N ASP A 37 3.85 -31.22 15.26
CA ASP A 37 3.72 -30.71 16.62
C ASP A 37 4.01 -29.19 16.65
N PRO A 38 3.18 -28.34 17.30
CA PRO A 38 3.42 -26.90 17.39
C PRO A 38 4.76 -26.54 18.07
N CYS A 39 5.30 -27.43 18.90
CA CYS A 39 6.59 -27.29 19.56
C CYS A 39 7.76 -27.82 18.70
N ASP A 40 7.47 -28.57 17.63
CA ASP A 40 8.47 -28.92 16.63
C ASP A 40 8.60 -27.83 15.55
N ASN A 41 7.50 -27.42 14.92
CA ASN A 41 7.51 -26.33 13.93
C ASN A 41 6.16 -25.62 13.91
N PHE A 42 6.06 -24.50 14.61
CA PHE A 42 4.80 -23.78 14.74
C PHE A 42 4.27 -23.25 13.41
N TYR A 43 5.13 -22.70 12.56
CA TYR A 43 4.75 -22.24 11.22
C TYR A 43 4.12 -23.36 10.40
N ARG A 44 4.74 -24.54 10.31
CA ARG A 44 4.17 -25.65 9.53
C ARG A 44 3.04 -26.40 10.21
N HIS A 45 2.93 -26.26 11.53
CA HIS A 45 1.74 -26.67 12.26
C HIS A 45 0.54 -25.77 11.94
N ALA A 46 0.72 -24.44 11.92
CA ALA A 46 -0.35 -23.50 11.58
C ALA A 46 -0.63 -23.44 10.06
N CYS A 47 0.42 -23.52 9.23
CA CYS A 47 0.39 -23.28 7.79
C CYS A 47 0.77 -24.54 7.00
N SER A 48 -0.22 -25.41 6.73
CA SER A 48 -0.01 -26.61 5.90
C SER A 48 0.41 -26.24 4.46
N PHE A 49 1.22 -27.11 3.84
CA PHE A 49 1.49 -27.09 2.40
C PHE A 49 0.22 -27.34 1.56
N ASP A 50 -0.85 -27.87 2.16
CA ASP A 50 -2.15 -28.05 1.51
C ASP A 50 -2.95 -26.74 1.40
N SER A 51 -2.47 -25.65 2.03
CA SER A 51 -3.10 -24.33 1.90
C SER A 51 -2.78 -23.67 0.55
N PRO A 52 -3.57 -22.71 0.08
CA PRO A 52 -3.20 -21.87 -1.06
C PRO A 52 -1.88 -21.11 -0.81
N PRO A 53 -1.17 -20.66 -1.87
CA PRO A 53 0.01 -19.80 -1.70
C PRO A 53 -0.24 -18.54 -0.87
N ASN A 54 -1.44 -17.96 -0.97
CA ASN A 54 -1.93 -16.88 -0.12
C ASN A 54 -3.36 -17.24 0.38
N PRO A 55 -3.50 -17.84 1.57
CA PRO A 55 -4.80 -18.27 2.09
C PRO A 55 -5.78 -17.12 2.35
N ILE A 56 -5.28 -15.93 2.72
CA ILE A 56 -6.13 -14.77 3.01
C ILE A 56 -6.77 -14.25 1.71
N GLU A 57 -5.94 -14.01 0.69
CA GLU A 57 -6.42 -13.56 -0.62
C GLU A 57 -7.38 -14.59 -1.25
N ALA A 58 -7.03 -15.87 -1.20
CA ALA A 58 -7.89 -16.94 -1.70
C ALA A 58 -9.26 -17.01 -0.96
N SER A 59 -9.29 -16.67 0.33
CA SER A 59 -10.54 -16.67 1.11
C SER A 59 -11.44 -15.49 0.75
N LEU A 60 -10.85 -14.33 0.45
CA LEU A 60 -11.58 -13.09 0.15
C LEU A 60 -11.82 -12.87 -1.36
N GLU A 61 -11.27 -13.70 -2.24
CA GLU A 61 -11.38 -13.58 -3.70
C GLU A 61 -12.81 -13.34 -4.17
N SER A 62 -13.76 -14.17 -3.72
CA SER A 62 -15.17 -14.04 -4.11
C SER A 62 -15.82 -12.72 -3.67
N VAL A 63 -15.43 -12.20 -2.51
CA VAL A 63 -15.90 -10.92 -1.96
C VAL A 63 -15.36 -9.76 -2.79
N ILE A 64 -14.07 -9.81 -3.12
CA ILE A 64 -13.40 -8.81 -3.95
C ILE A 64 -13.95 -8.84 -5.39
N GLU A 65 -14.19 -10.02 -5.96
CA GLU A 65 -14.80 -10.16 -7.29
C GLU A 65 -16.22 -9.59 -7.34
N TYR A 66 -17.03 -9.86 -6.31
CA TYR A 66 -18.36 -9.28 -6.18
C TYR A 66 -18.28 -7.74 -6.21
N ALA A 67 -17.41 -7.14 -5.39
CA ALA A 67 -17.23 -5.70 -5.36
C ALA A 67 -16.74 -5.14 -6.71
N LYS A 68 -15.80 -5.82 -7.37
CA LYS A 68 -15.32 -5.44 -8.71
C LYS A 68 -16.43 -5.46 -9.75
N LYS A 69 -17.34 -6.44 -9.71
CA LYS A 69 -18.49 -6.53 -10.63
C LYS A 69 -19.44 -5.34 -10.50
N LEU A 70 -19.68 -4.87 -9.27
CA LEU A 70 -20.51 -3.67 -9.00
C LEU A 70 -19.90 -2.39 -9.60
N GLN A 71 -18.58 -2.39 -9.80
CA GLN A 71 -17.86 -1.23 -10.32
C GLN A 71 -17.81 -1.16 -11.85
N ASN A 72 -18.31 -2.17 -12.58
CA ASN A 72 -18.22 -2.23 -14.05
C ASN A 72 -18.76 -0.97 -14.76
N ASP A 73 -19.87 -0.41 -14.27
CA ASP A 73 -20.52 0.76 -14.87
C ASP A 73 -20.03 2.11 -14.32
N SER A 74 -19.00 2.09 -13.47
CA SER A 74 -18.49 3.29 -12.79
C SER A 74 -17.94 4.31 -13.77
N PHE A 75 -18.07 5.61 -13.42
CA PHE A 75 -17.78 6.71 -14.33
C PHE A 75 -16.31 6.75 -14.79
N TRP A 76 -15.37 6.30 -13.96
CA TRP A 76 -13.95 6.27 -14.31
C TRP A 76 -13.64 5.35 -15.50
N ASN A 77 -14.48 4.34 -15.78
CA ASN A 77 -14.36 3.49 -16.97
C ASN A 77 -14.82 4.20 -18.26
N LYS A 78 -15.46 5.37 -18.14
CA LYS A 78 -16.06 6.13 -19.25
C LYS A 78 -15.29 7.41 -19.57
N LEU A 79 -14.17 7.67 -18.89
CA LEU A 79 -13.35 8.87 -19.10
C LEU A 79 -12.64 8.79 -20.46
N GLU A 80 -12.84 9.80 -21.30
CA GLU A 80 -12.20 9.89 -22.61
C GLU A 80 -10.68 9.96 -22.49
N ILE A 81 -10.15 10.64 -21.46
CA ILE A 81 -8.70 10.80 -21.32
C ILE A 81 -7.96 9.46 -21.20
N ILE A 82 -8.61 8.45 -20.63
CA ILE A 82 -8.08 7.09 -20.50
C ILE A 82 -8.31 6.31 -21.77
N ASN A 83 -9.54 6.36 -22.29
CA ASN A 83 -9.93 5.60 -23.48
C ASN A 83 -9.19 6.05 -24.76
N ASN A 84 -8.57 7.24 -24.75
CA ASN A 84 -7.73 7.75 -25.83
C ASN A 84 -6.22 7.62 -25.53
N PHE A 85 -5.82 6.96 -24.44
CA PHE A 85 -4.42 6.66 -24.16
C PHE A 85 -3.97 5.42 -24.95
N ASP A 86 -3.01 5.60 -25.86
CA ASP A 86 -2.39 4.52 -26.63
C ASP A 86 -0.87 4.64 -26.57
N LEU A 87 -0.24 3.78 -25.78
CA LEU A 87 1.21 3.79 -25.55
C LEU A 87 2.00 3.54 -26.82
N GLN A 88 1.53 2.67 -27.71
CA GLN A 88 2.25 2.33 -28.94
C GLN A 88 2.18 3.48 -29.94
N LYS A 89 1.01 4.09 -30.10
CA LYS A 89 0.83 5.31 -30.89
C LYS A 89 1.69 6.45 -30.34
N MET A 90 1.72 6.64 -29.01
CA MET A 90 2.58 7.64 -28.37
C MET A 90 4.05 7.40 -28.65
N TYR A 91 4.55 6.17 -28.47
CA TYR A 91 5.96 5.88 -28.72
C TYR A 91 6.34 6.11 -30.18
N THR A 92 5.42 5.85 -31.11
CA THR A 92 5.62 6.10 -32.54
C THR A 92 5.68 7.60 -32.88
N LEU A 93 4.82 8.42 -32.25
CA LEU A 93 4.70 9.84 -32.57
C LEU A 93 5.67 10.73 -31.80
N ILE A 94 6.07 10.34 -30.58
CA ILE A 94 6.81 11.19 -29.63
C ILE A 94 7.89 10.43 -28.84
N GLY A 95 8.36 9.27 -29.32
CA GLY A 95 9.32 8.40 -28.62
C GLY A 95 10.75 8.98 -28.50
N ASP A 96 11.14 9.84 -29.44
CA ASP A 96 12.38 10.60 -29.43
C ASP A 96 12.14 12.09 -29.71
N ASP A 97 13.18 12.90 -29.53
CA ASP A 97 13.09 14.36 -29.60
C ASP A 97 12.75 14.85 -31.02
N GLU A 98 13.23 14.16 -32.06
CA GLU A 98 12.95 14.50 -33.46
C GLU A 98 11.48 14.25 -33.78
N SER A 99 10.99 13.06 -33.45
CA SER A 99 9.59 12.67 -33.64
C SER A 99 8.66 13.61 -32.87
N ALA A 100 9.00 13.94 -31.62
CA ALA A 100 8.23 14.90 -30.83
C ALA A 100 8.24 16.31 -31.44
N ALA A 101 9.38 16.77 -31.95
CA ALA A 101 9.47 18.07 -32.60
C ALA A 101 8.69 18.12 -33.93
N ASP A 102 8.72 17.04 -34.71
CA ASP A 102 7.90 16.86 -35.92
C ASP A 102 6.41 16.88 -35.59
N PHE A 103 6.00 16.14 -34.56
CA PHE A 103 4.62 16.14 -34.08
C PHE A 103 4.15 17.56 -33.72
N TYR A 104 4.93 18.29 -32.91
CA TYR A 104 4.61 19.66 -32.52
C TYR A 104 4.61 20.64 -33.71
N GLN A 105 5.53 20.47 -34.66
CA GLN A 105 5.56 21.25 -35.89
C GLN A 105 4.27 21.06 -36.70
N GLY A 106 3.84 19.82 -36.90
CA GLY A 106 2.61 19.48 -37.61
C GLY A 106 1.37 20.07 -36.94
N VAL A 107 1.28 19.96 -35.62
CA VAL A 107 0.20 20.58 -34.83
C VAL A 107 0.18 22.10 -35.02
N PHE A 108 1.33 22.77 -34.87
CA PHE A 108 1.42 24.21 -35.02
C PHE A 108 1.02 24.65 -36.43
N MET A 109 1.55 23.99 -37.47
CA MET A 109 1.26 24.29 -38.86
C MET A 109 -0.24 24.24 -39.10
N LYS A 110 -0.89 23.14 -38.67
CA LYS A 110 -2.32 22.95 -38.88
C LYS A 110 -3.17 24.02 -38.20
N ILE A 111 -2.81 24.42 -36.98
CA ILE A 111 -3.54 25.47 -36.26
C ILE A 111 -3.29 26.84 -36.87
N CYS A 112 -2.04 27.15 -37.26
CA CYS A 112 -1.72 28.41 -37.92
C CYS A 112 -2.53 28.58 -39.23
N GLU A 113 -2.63 27.54 -40.05
CA GLU A 113 -3.37 27.57 -41.31
C GLU A 113 -4.89 27.66 -41.12
N THR A 114 -5.42 26.99 -40.09
CA THR A 114 -6.88 26.86 -39.89
C THR A 114 -7.44 27.99 -39.02
N ARG A 115 -6.68 28.45 -38.03
CA ARG A 115 -7.08 29.41 -36.99
C ARG A 115 -5.90 30.31 -36.60
N SER A 116 -5.44 31.11 -37.56
CA SER A 116 -4.29 32.02 -37.40
C SER A 116 -4.39 32.96 -36.19
N GLU A 117 -5.62 33.27 -35.74
CA GLU A 117 -5.88 34.09 -34.56
C GLU A 117 -5.44 33.43 -33.24
N MET A 118 -5.30 32.10 -33.19
CA MET A 118 -4.86 31.34 -32.01
C MET A 118 -3.34 31.25 -31.87
N VAL A 119 -2.58 31.67 -32.89
CA VAL A 119 -1.12 31.56 -32.91
C VAL A 119 -0.45 32.19 -31.68
N PRO A 120 -0.85 33.37 -31.18
CA PRO A 120 -0.25 33.94 -29.97
C PRO A 120 -0.38 33.04 -28.72
N GLU A 121 -1.52 32.39 -28.54
CA GLU A 121 -1.79 31.45 -27.45
C GLU A 121 -1.02 30.13 -27.64
N LEU A 122 -0.89 29.65 -28.87
CA LEU A 122 -0.09 28.45 -29.16
C LEU A 122 1.37 28.60 -28.77
N VAL A 123 1.94 29.78 -29.00
CA VAL A 123 3.33 30.04 -28.59
C VAL A 123 3.50 29.82 -27.09
N GLU A 124 2.52 30.21 -26.28
CA GLU A 124 2.55 29.99 -24.84
C GLU A 124 2.40 28.50 -24.50
N ILE A 125 1.52 27.77 -25.18
CA ILE A 125 1.37 26.32 -25.03
C ILE A 125 2.67 25.58 -25.37
N PHE A 126 3.31 25.89 -26.50
CA PHE A 126 4.57 25.24 -26.88
C PHE A 126 5.72 25.59 -25.95
N ASN A 127 5.73 26.80 -25.36
CA ASN A 127 6.68 27.13 -24.29
C ASN A 127 6.49 26.23 -23.07
N ILE A 128 5.24 26.00 -22.66
CA ILE A 128 4.91 25.09 -21.54
C ILE A 128 5.36 23.66 -21.86
N LEU A 129 5.07 23.16 -23.07
CA LEU A 129 5.48 21.83 -23.52
C LEU A 129 7.00 21.65 -23.54
N SER A 130 7.73 22.73 -23.83
CA SER A 130 9.20 22.76 -23.96
C SER A 130 9.96 23.12 -22.68
N THR A 131 9.30 23.39 -21.54
CA THR A 131 9.94 23.85 -20.30
C THR A 131 9.95 22.81 -19.17
N TYR A 132 10.93 22.92 -18.26
CA TYR A 132 11.17 21.99 -17.16
C TYR A 132 10.37 22.35 -15.89
N PRO A 133 9.88 21.38 -15.09
CA PRO A 133 9.06 21.65 -13.90
C PRO A 133 9.77 22.47 -12.79
N ASN A 134 11.10 22.41 -12.69
CA ASN A 134 11.87 22.96 -11.56
C ASN A 134 12.89 24.07 -11.91
N LYS A 135 12.71 24.80 -13.02
CA LYS A 135 13.49 26.03 -13.30
C LYS A 135 12.57 27.18 -13.75
N GLN A 136 12.99 28.41 -13.44
CA GLN A 136 12.39 29.65 -13.93
C GLN A 136 12.01 29.49 -15.41
N VAL A 137 10.77 29.84 -15.74
CA VAL A 137 10.24 29.91 -17.10
C VAL A 137 11.26 30.61 -18.00
N TYR A 138 12.08 29.85 -18.73
CA TYR A 138 12.80 30.41 -19.85
C TYR A 138 11.72 30.78 -20.85
N LYS A 139 11.43 32.07 -20.96
CA LYS A 139 10.57 32.61 -22.02
C LYS A 139 11.28 32.33 -23.33
N VAL A 140 10.97 31.19 -23.94
CA VAL A 140 11.53 30.73 -25.21
C VAL A 140 11.27 31.77 -26.31
N TYR A 141 10.15 32.51 -26.21
CA TYR A 141 9.92 33.71 -27.02
C TYR A 141 9.89 34.97 -26.15
N LYS A 142 10.84 35.88 -26.35
CA LYS A 142 10.85 37.20 -25.68
C LYS A 142 9.76 38.15 -26.20
N LYS A 143 9.10 37.84 -27.33
CA LYS A 143 8.03 38.67 -27.91
C LYS A 143 6.95 37.80 -28.56
N LYS A 144 5.68 37.99 -28.14
CA LYS A 144 4.45 37.49 -28.81
C LYS A 144 4.36 37.83 -30.32
N ARG A 145 5.28 38.66 -30.85
CA ARG A 145 5.25 39.26 -32.19
C ARG A 145 6.10 38.55 -33.25
N GLU A 146 6.92 37.55 -32.91
CA GLU A 146 7.83 36.91 -33.89
C GLU A 146 7.20 35.80 -34.73
N LEU A 147 6.01 35.33 -34.38
CA LEU A 147 5.27 34.31 -35.15
C LEU A 147 3.93 34.85 -35.68
N SER A 148 3.57 36.09 -35.32
CA SER A 148 2.35 36.75 -35.77
C SER A 148 2.63 37.56 -37.04
N GLY A 149 2.28 37.03 -38.21
CA GLY A 149 2.38 37.73 -39.50
C GLY A 149 3.43 37.20 -40.47
N GLU A 150 4.15 36.14 -40.13
CA GLU A 150 4.98 35.37 -41.05
C GLU A 150 4.19 34.19 -41.66
N ASP A 151 4.67 33.64 -42.78
CA ASP A 151 4.12 32.42 -43.37
C ASP A 151 4.13 31.26 -42.36
N CYS A 152 3.05 30.48 -42.29
CA CYS A 152 2.90 29.40 -41.31
C CYS A 152 4.02 28.37 -41.40
N GLY A 153 4.54 28.08 -42.60
CA GLY A 153 5.63 27.13 -42.80
C GLY A 153 6.95 27.59 -42.21
N VAL A 154 7.25 28.89 -42.36
CA VAL A 154 8.45 29.52 -41.76
C VAL A 154 8.35 29.49 -40.23
N SER A 155 7.18 29.87 -39.71
CA SER A 155 6.88 29.86 -38.28
C SER A 155 6.98 28.45 -37.67
N ALA A 156 6.44 27.45 -38.36
CA ALA A 156 6.50 26.05 -37.94
C ALA A 156 7.94 25.50 -37.92
N ALA A 157 8.74 25.80 -38.94
CA ALA A 157 10.15 25.39 -39.01
C ALA A 157 10.98 26.01 -37.86
N LYS A 158 10.78 27.30 -37.59
CA LYS A 158 11.43 27.99 -36.46
C LYS A 158 11.01 27.40 -35.11
N LEU A 159 9.73 27.03 -34.97
CA LEU A 159 9.24 26.33 -33.79
C LEU A 159 9.95 24.98 -33.60
N LYS A 160 10.05 24.16 -34.66
CA LYS A 160 10.71 22.85 -34.60
C LYS A 160 12.16 22.98 -34.12
N GLU A 161 12.94 23.87 -34.73
CA GLU A 161 14.34 24.14 -34.34
C GLU A 161 14.44 24.52 -32.87
N THR A 162 13.57 25.43 -32.43
CA THR A 162 13.51 25.88 -31.03
C THR A 162 13.14 24.76 -30.07
N ILE A 163 12.22 23.88 -30.44
CA ILE A 163 11.82 22.72 -29.63
C ILE A 163 13.00 21.74 -29.51
N LEU A 164 13.68 21.41 -30.61
CA LEU A 164 14.84 20.52 -30.61
C LEU A 164 15.98 21.03 -29.73
N GLU A 165 16.26 22.34 -29.78
CA GLU A 165 17.26 22.97 -28.90
C GLU A 165 16.93 22.88 -27.41
N ASN A 166 15.65 22.77 -27.06
CA ASN A 166 15.18 22.71 -25.68
C ASN A 166 14.97 21.27 -25.19
N LEU A 167 14.41 20.39 -26.04
CA LEU A 167 14.23 18.95 -25.74
C LEU A 167 15.58 18.26 -25.53
N SER A 168 16.58 18.56 -26.37
CA SER A 168 17.94 18.03 -26.20
C SER A 168 18.62 18.43 -24.89
N LYS A 169 18.16 19.52 -24.25
CA LYS A 169 18.62 19.98 -22.93
C LYS A 169 17.74 19.46 -21.79
N ASN A 170 16.61 18.85 -22.10
CA ASN A 170 15.65 18.32 -21.15
C ASN A 170 16.03 16.86 -20.78
N GLN A 171 15.92 16.52 -19.50
CA GLN A 171 16.16 15.15 -19.05
C GLN A 171 14.91 14.25 -19.14
N ILE A 172 13.73 14.83 -19.41
CA ILE A 172 12.46 14.10 -19.53
C ILE A 172 11.90 14.29 -20.94
N ARG A 173 11.78 13.18 -21.68
CA ARG A 173 11.21 13.14 -23.04
C ARG A 173 9.69 13.28 -23.01
N ALA A 174 9.11 13.70 -24.14
CA ALA A 174 7.66 13.89 -24.27
C ALA A 174 6.85 12.62 -23.96
N TRP A 175 7.29 11.43 -24.43
CA TRP A 175 6.61 10.18 -24.10
C TRP A 175 6.69 9.82 -22.61
N GLN A 176 7.80 10.11 -21.92
CA GLN A 176 7.96 9.84 -20.49
C GLN A 176 7.01 10.71 -19.67
N LEU A 177 6.83 11.96 -20.09
CA LEU A 177 5.85 12.87 -19.50
C LEU A 177 4.42 12.34 -19.67
N ALA A 178 4.04 11.93 -20.88
CA ALA A 178 2.72 11.35 -21.13
C ALA A 178 2.50 10.07 -20.32
N PHE A 179 3.49 9.19 -20.28
CA PHE A 179 3.43 7.96 -19.50
C PHE A 179 3.24 8.25 -18.00
N GLY A 180 4.03 9.15 -17.42
CA GLY A 180 3.90 9.56 -16.01
C GLY A 180 2.55 10.19 -15.69
N PHE A 181 2.02 11.02 -16.58
CA PHE A 181 0.68 11.59 -16.43
C PHE A 181 -0.42 10.52 -16.41
N ASN A 182 -0.31 9.52 -17.29
CA ASN A 182 -1.23 8.38 -17.29
C ASN A 182 -1.13 7.54 -16.01
N LEU A 183 0.08 7.32 -15.48
CA LEU A 183 0.26 6.62 -14.20
C LEU A 183 -0.44 7.37 -13.07
N HIS A 184 -0.27 8.69 -12.98
CA HIS A 184 -0.96 9.50 -11.98
C HIS A 184 -2.48 9.39 -12.10
N ILE A 185 -3.06 9.49 -13.31
CA ILE A 185 -4.51 9.27 -13.51
C ILE A 185 -4.91 7.87 -13.02
N GLY A 186 -4.09 6.85 -13.33
CA GLY A 186 -4.27 5.47 -12.87
C GLY A 186 -4.29 5.33 -11.35
N ASP A 187 -3.41 6.04 -10.63
CA ASP A 187 -3.34 6.04 -9.16
C ASP A 187 -4.65 6.51 -8.52
N PHE A 188 -5.24 7.60 -9.04
CA PHE A 188 -6.53 8.09 -8.54
C PHE A 188 -7.67 7.11 -8.79
N ILE A 189 -7.66 6.41 -9.92
CA ILE A 189 -8.65 5.39 -10.23
C ILE A 189 -8.47 4.15 -9.37
N ALA A 190 -7.22 3.73 -9.15
CA ALA A 190 -6.90 2.63 -8.24
C ALA A 190 -7.44 2.93 -6.84
N LEU A 191 -7.23 4.15 -6.33
CA LEU A 191 -7.78 4.58 -5.05
C LEU A 191 -9.32 4.57 -5.03
N LEU A 192 -9.99 5.06 -6.08
CA LEU A 192 -11.46 5.02 -6.14
C LEU A 192 -12.00 3.59 -6.14
N LYS A 193 -11.35 2.68 -6.88
CA LYS A 193 -11.69 1.25 -6.88
C LYS A 193 -11.49 0.63 -5.49
N ASN A 194 -10.37 0.93 -4.86
CA ASN A 194 -10.02 0.49 -3.51
C ASN A 194 -11.03 0.96 -2.45
N ILE A 195 -11.34 2.25 -2.42
CA ILE A 195 -12.37 2.80 -1.54
C ILE A 195 -13.73 2.15 -1.84
N ARG A 196 -14.07 1.94 -3.11
CA ARG A 196 -15.34 1.30 -3.45
C ARG A 196 -15.46 -0.14 -2.97
N VAL A 197 -14.40 -0.93 -3.01
CA VAL A 197 -14.44 -2.27 -2.41
C VAL A 197 -14.85 -2.20 -0.93
N HIS A 198 -14.31 -1.24 -0.17
CA HIS A 198 -14.65 -1.09 1.25
C HIS A 198 -16.11 -0.66 1.47
N LEU A 199 -16.65 0.17 0.57
CA LEU A 199 -18.02 0.69 0.68
C LEU A 199 -19.06 -0.29 0.16
N ASP A 200 -18.77 -1.01 -0.92
CA ASP A 200 -19.67 -1.95 -1.57
C ASP A 200 -19.84 -3.24 -0.76
N VAL A 201 -18.79 -3.69 -0.06
CA VAL A 201 -18.85 -4.79 0.92
C VAL A 201 -19.29 -4.30 2.32
N ASP A 202 -19.28 -2.99 2.54
CA ASP A 202 -19.58 -2.32 3.80
C ASP A 202 -18.74 -2.80 5.00
N VAL A 203 -17.44 -2.50 5.00
CA VAL A 203 -16.54 -2.75 6.14
C VAL A 203 -16.34 -1.52 7.04
N ARG A 204 -17.29 -0.58 7.05
CA ARG A 204 -17.15 0.70 7.78
C ARG A 204 -17.09 0.52 9.29
N GLN A 205 -17.75 -0.49 9.87
CA GLN A 205 -17.63 -0.79 11.29
C GLN A 205 -16.24 -1.38 11.60
N GLY A 206 -15.70 -2.19 10.69
CA GLY A 206 -14.33 -2.68 10.72
C GLY A 206 -13.30 -1.55 10.72
N ILE A 207 -13.45 -0.56 9.84
CA ILE A 207 -12.61 0.65 9.82
C ILE A 207 -12.64 1.36 11.17
N ASN A 208 -13.82 1.58 11.74
CA ASN A 208 -13.96 2.21 13.06
C ASN A 208 -13.31 1.34 14.16
N GLY A 209 -13.49 0.02 14.12
CA GLY A 209 -12.90 -0.88 15.10
C GLY A 209 -11.37 -0.91 15.02
N VAL A 210 -10.80 -0.89 13.82
CA VAL A 210 -9.35 -0.78 13.62
C VAL A 210 -8.84 0.59 14.08
N ARG A 211 -9.60 1.68 13.90
CA ARG A 211 -9.26 3.00 14.49
C ARG A 211 -9.11 2.91 16.01
N GLU A 212 -10.09 2.31 16.71
CA GLU A 212 -10.02 2.16 18.17
C GLU A 212 -8.87 1.23 18.60
N LEU A 213 -8.59 0.19 17.81
CA LEU A 213 -7.45 -0.69 18.02
C LEU A 213 -6.12 0.07 17.86
N VAL A 214 -5.98 0.92 16.84
CA VAL A 214 -4.79 1.78 16.67
C VAL A 214 -4.61 2.67 17.90
N ILE A 215 -5.67 3.34 18.37
CA ILE A 215 -5.60 4.20 19.57
C ILE A 215 -5.08 3.39 20.78
N SER A 216 -5.67 2.21 21.02
CA SER A 216 -5.30 1.34 22.14
C SER A 216 -3.86 0.83 22.02
N THR A 217 -3.42 0.47 20.81
CA THR A 217 -2.06 0.02 20.51
C THR A 217 -1.06 1.14 20.70
N VAL A 218 -1.35 2.37 20.24
CA VAL A 218 -0.47 3.54 20.41
C VAL A 218 -0.31 3.89 21.89
N GLU A 219 -1.39 3.84 22.67
CA GLU A 219 -1.33 4.05 24.12
C GLU A 219 -0.48 2.97 24.80
N ALA A 220 -0.74 1.69 24.51
CA ALA A 220 0.00 0.58 25.08
C ALA A 220 1.49 0.63 24.72
N ALA A 221 1.80 0.87 23.45
CA ALA A 221 3.18 1.01 22.94
C ALA A 221 3.89 2.22 23.55
N GLY A 222 3.23 3.38 23.59
CA GLY A 222 3.77 4.60 24.20
C GLY A 222 4.09 4.41 25.68
N ASN A 223 3.22 3.74 26.43
CA ASN A 223 3.46 3.40 27.83
C ASN A 223 4.66 2.45 28.00
N LEU A 224 4.75 1.40 27.17
CA LEU A 224 5.88 0.47 27.19
C LEU A 224 7.21 1.18 26.95
N VAL A 225 7.25 2.18 26.05
CA VAL A 225 8.48 2.92 25.73
C VAL A 225 8.80 3.95 26.82
N LYS A 226 7.83 4.80 27.20
CA LYS A 226 8.07 5.95 28.09
C LYS A 226 8.34 5.55 29.54
N ASP A 227 7.84 4.39 29.97
CA ASP A 227 8.02 3.93 31.34
C ASP A 227 9.41 3.35 31.60
N THR A 228 10.17 3.07 30.54
CA THR A 228 11.54 2.57 30.66
C THR A 228 12.47 3.55 31.38
N PRO A 229 13.44 3.06 32.17
CA PRO A 229 14.46 3.90 32.82
C PRO A 229 15.24 4.76 31.84
N TRP A 230 15.58 4.23 30.66
CA TRP A 230 16.35 4.98 29.66
C TRP A 230 15.56 6.19 29.14
N ALA A 231 14.26 6.04 28.84
CA ALA A 231 13.46 7.14 28.32
C ALA A 231 13.39 8.31 29.32
N LYS A 232 13.34 7.98 30.61
CA LYS A 232 13.37 8.93 31.73
C LYS A 232 14.75 9.58 31.88
N ASN A 233 15.82 8.78 31.84
CA ASN A 233 17.20 9.26 32.00
C ASN A 233 17.67 10.15 30.85
N GLU A 234 17.28 9.82 29.61
CA GLU A 234 17.58 10.60 28.41
C GLU A 234 16.63 11.80 28.21
N HIS A 235 15.67 12.00 29.13
CA HIS A 235 14.67 13.08 29.07
C HIS A 235 13.85 13.11 27.77
N VAL A 236 13.57 11.94 27.18
CA VAL A 236 12.82 11.81 25.91
C VAL A 236 11.35 11.47 26.08
N VAL A 237 10.84 11.33 27.32
CA VAL A 237 9.42 11.03 27.61
C VAL A 237 8.47 11.98 26.87
N ALA A 238 8.68 13.30 27.00
CA ALA A 238 7.84 14.29 26.32
C ALA A 238 7.90 14.19 24.78
N LYS A 239 9.05 13.77 24.24
CA LYS A 239 9.21 13.52 22.79
C LYS A 239 8.41 12.29 22.37
N ILE A 240 8.46 11.21 23.14
CA ILE A 240 7.67 9.99 22.90
C ILE A 240 6.18 10.31 22.97
N GLU A 241 5.73 11.05 23.99
CA GLU A 241 4.33 11.49 24.12
C GLU A 241 3.89 12.36 22.94
N ASN A 242 4.74 13.28 22.48
CA ASN A 242 4.43 14.10 21.32
C ASN A 242 4.30 13.25 20.04
N ILE A 243 5.26 12.36 19.75
CA ILE A 243 5.22 11.49 18.56
C ILE A 243 3.99 10.57 18.60
N THR A 244 3.73 9.91 19.73
CA THR A 244 2.57 9.03 19.88
C THR A 244 1.24 9.78 19.77
N SER A 245 1.14 11.01 20.31
CA SER A 245 -0.09 11.81 20.21
C SER A 245 -0.43 12.28 18.80
N GLN A 246 0.55 12.31 17.88
CA GLN A 246 0.33 12.66 16.48
C GLN A 246 -0.16 11.47 15.66
N LEU A 247 0.24 10.26 16.05
CA LEU A 247 -0.01 9.05 15.29
C LEU A 247 -1.52 8.75 15.19
N HIS A 248 -2.02 8.67 13.97
CA HIS A 248 -3.43 8.42 13.69
C HIS A 248 -3.61 7.53 12.47
N ILE A 249 -4.74 6.84 12.41
CA ILE A 249 -5.14 6.10 11.22
C ILE A 249 -5.64 7.06 10.14
N HIS A 250 -5.25 6.81 8.89
CA HIS A 250 -5.85 7.44 7.72
C HIS A 250 -7.02 6.61 7.23
N ASP A 251 -8.22 7.06 7.57
CA ASP A 251 -9.46 6.33 7.28
C ASP A 251 -10.58 7.23 6.75
N ASN A 252 -10.26 8.46 6.36
CA ASN A 252 -11.22 9.40 5.79
C ASN A 252 -11.46 9.11 4.29
N TYR A 253 -12.03 7.94 4.01
CA TYR A 253 -12.37 7.51 2.66
C TYR A 253 -13.31 8.48 1.95
N GLY A 254 -14.15 9.23 2.67
CA GLY A 254 -15.05 10.22 2.07
C GLY A 254 -14.29 11.40 1.46
N LYS A 255 -13.32 11.95 2.20
CA LYS A 255 -12.47 13.04 1.72
C LYS A 255 -11.59 12.59 0.56
N ASP A 256 -11.00 11.40 0.65
CA ASP A 256 -10.16 10.84 -0.40
C ASP A 256 -10.95 10.55 -1.68
N PHE A 257 -12.14 9.96 -1.53
CA PHE A 257 -13.04 9.70 -2.66
C PHE A 257 -13.44 11.01 -3.34
N GLN A 258 -13.82 12.03 -2.57
CA GLN A 258 -14.15 13.34 -3.11
C GLN A 258 -12.97 13.95 -3.86
N LEU A 259 -11.78 13.99 -3.24
CA LEU A 259 -10.58 14.56 -3.84
C LEU A 259 -10.20 13.85 -5.14
N ALA A 260 -10.31 12.53 -5.17
CA ALA A 260 -10.00 11.73 -6.36
C ALA A 260 -11.03 11.95 -7.48
N VAL A 261 -12.33 11.99 -7.16
CA VAL A 261 -13.38 12.33 -8.13
C VAL A 261 -13.18 13.72 -8.70
N ASP A 262 -12.99 14.74 -7.83
CA ASP A 262 -12.82 16.13 -8.26
C ASP A 262 -11.60 16.29 -9.16
N THR A 263 -10.49 15.61 -8.82
CA THR A 263 -9.27 15.61 -9.63
C THR A 263 -9.51 15.00 -11.01
N LEU A 264 -10.10 13.80 -11.08
CA LEU A 264 -10.35 13.12 -12.35
C LEU A 264 -11.35 13.88 -13.22
N VAL A 265 -12.42 14.43 -12.65
CA VAL A 265 -13.41 15.21 -13.37
C VAL A 265 -12.80 16.48 -13.95
N ASN A 266 -11.92 17.16 -13.21
CA ASN A 266 -11.23 18.36 -13.71
C ASN A 266 -10.25 18.03 -14.84
N VAL A 267 -9.52 16.93 -14.72
CA VAL A 267 -8.60 16.42 -15.74
C VAL A 267 -9.37 16.06 -17.01
N GLU A 268 -10.44 15.27 -16.89
CA GLU A 268 -11.31 14.87 -17.99
C GLU A 268 -11.93 16.08 -18.69
N LYS A 269 -12.50 17.02 -17.92
CA LYS A 269 -13.10 18.23 -18.47
C LYS A 269 -12.10 19.04 -19.29
N SER A 270 -10.87 19.21 -18.77
CA SER A 270 -9.82 19.96 -19.45
C SER A 270 -9.40 19.25 -20.75
N PHE A 271 -9.27 17.94 -20.71
CA PHE A 271 -8.95 17.11 -21.87
C PHE A 271 -10.03 17.18 -22.95
N VAL A 272 -11.30 16.96 -22.61
CA VAL A 272 -12.42 16.98 -23.58
C VAL A 272 -12.62 18.36 -24.19
N LEU A 273 -12.49 19.44 -23.40
CA LEU A 273 -12.55 20.81 -23.91
C LEU A 273 -11.40 21.10 -24.89
N CYS A 274 -10.18 20.71 -24.54
CA CYS A 274 -9.02 20.85 -25.41
C CYS A 274 -9.22 20.07 -26.72
N LYS A 275 -9.60 18.79 -26.63
CA LYS A 275 -9.81 17.91 -27.79
C LYS A 275 -10.90 18.45 -28.71
N THR A 276 -11.96 19.02 -28.15
CA THR A 276 -13.03 19.68 -28.92
C THR A 276 -12.51 20.93 -29.63
N MET A 277 -11.76 21.77 -28.91
CA MET A 277 -11.19 23.00 -29.44
C MET A 277 -10.19 22.74 -30.58
N PHE A 278 -9.38 21.69 -30.48
CA PHE A 278 -8.38 21.31 -31.47
C PHE A 278 -8.81 20.15 -32.36
N GLY A 279 -10.10 19.82 -32.44
CA GLY A 279 -10.58 18.62 -33.17
C GLY A 279 -10.29 18.59 -34.67
N PHE A 280 -9.82 19.70 -35.25
CA PHE A 280 -9.35 19.80 -36.63
C PHE A 280 -7.86 19.47 -36.82
N VAL A 281 -7.14 19.22 -35.72
CA VAL A 281 -5.72 18.83 -35.69
C VAL A 281 -5.64 17.30 -35.67
N GLU A 282 -4.77 16.74 -36.51
CA GLU A 282 -4.49 15.31 -36.47
C GLU A 282 -3.88 14.93 -35.12
N HIS A 283 -4.38 13.86 -34.52
CA HIS A 283 -3.98 13.42 -33.18
C HIS A 283 -4.16 14.51 -32.09
N ALA A 284 -5.24 15.29 -32.17
CA ALA A 284 -5.62 16.26 -31.14
C ALA A 284 -5.75 15.64 -29.74
N ASP A 285 -6.09 14.36 -29.65
CA ASP A 285 -6.08 13.56 -28.42
C ASP A 285 -4.69 13.59 -27.76
N LEU A 286 -3.63 13.23 -28.50
CA LEU A 286 -2.27 13.23 -27.99
C LEU A 286 -1.79 14.64 -27.61
N PHE A 287 -2.08 15.63 -28.46
CA PHE A 287 -1.69 17.01 -28.19
C PHE A 287 -2.30 17.53 -26.88
N CYS A 288 -3.60 17.30 -26.68
CA CYS A 288 -4.31 17.70 -25.47
C CYS A 288 -3.89 16.90 -24.23
N PHE A 289 -3.52 15.63 -24.41
CA PHE A 289 -2.96 14.81 -23.34
C PHE A 289 -1.62 15.38 -22.84
N LEU A 290 -0.73 15.78 -23.76
CA LEU A 290 0.56 16.41 -23.44
C LEU A 290 0.42 17.77 -22.76
N ILE A 291 -0.58 18.57 -23.17
CA ILE A 291 -0.92 19.82 -22.48
C ILE A 291 -1.33 19.50 -21.04
N GLY A 292 -2.27 18.56 -20.85
CA GLY A 292 -2.71 18.12 -19.53
C GLY A 292 -1.53 17.67 -18.66
N ALA A 293 -0.64 16.85 -19.21
CA ALA A 293 0.56 16.36 -18.53
C ALA A 293 1.51 17.47 -18.03
N ARG A 294 1.50 18.65 -18.66
CA ARG A 294 2.28 19.81 -18.20
C ARG A 294 1.51 20.74 -17.27
N THR A 295 0.20 20.88 -17.47
CA THR A 295 -0.60 21.92 -16.81
C THR A 295 -1.34 21.42 -15.57
N THR A 296 -1.53 20.11 -15.45
CA THR A 296 -2.24 19.52 -14.32
C THR A 296 -1.29 19.34 -13.14
N THR A 297 -1.67 19.92 -12.00
CA THR A 297 -1.08 19.60 -10.70
C THR A 297 -1.98 18.60 -9.99
N PHE A 298 -1.44 17.44 -9.64
CA PHE A 298 -2.16 16.46 -8.82
C PHE A 298 -1.98 16.79 -7.34
N PRO A 299 -3.04 16.62 -6.51
CA PRO A 299 -2.88 16.68 -5.08
C PRO A 299 -2.04 15.49 -4.60
N GLU A 300 -1.32 15.67 -3.48
CA GLU A 300 -0.64 14.56 -2.82
C GLU A 300 -1.67 13.59 -2.26
N LEU A 301 -1.79 12.43 -2.90
CA LEU A 301 -2.68 11.36 -2.49
C LEU A 301 -2.00 10.04 -2.78
N LYS A 302 -2.04 9.14 -1.80
CA LYS A 302 -1.32 7.87 -1.85
C LYS A 302 -2.25 6.76 -2.30
N SER A 303 -1.99 6.18 -3.47
CA SER A 303 -2.85 5.16 -4.09
C SER A 303 -2.94 3.85 -3.29
N PHE A 304 -1.98 3.61 -2.39
CA PHE A 304 -1.97 2.44 -1.50
C PHE A 304 -2.90 2.55 -0.29
N TYR A 305 -3.50 3.72 -0.02
CA TYR A 305 -4.55 3.81 1.00
C TYR A 305 -5.76 2.96 0.60
N PHE A 306 -6.38 2.32 1.60
CA PHE A 306 -7.48 1.38 1.40
C PHE A 306 -7.13 0.23 0.43
N SER A 307 -5.87 -0.23 0.42
CA SER A 307 -5.44 -1.35 -0.42
C SER A 307 -6.36 -2.57 -0.25
N GLN A 308 -6.59 -3.30 -1.34
CA GLN A 308 -7.34 -4.57 -1.29
C GLN A 308 -6.48 -5.73 -0.76
N ALA A 309 -5.15 -5.57 -0.77
CA ALA A 309 -4.21 -6.58 -0.30
C ALA A 309 -4.18 -6.65 1.24
N ASP A 310 -3.74 -7.78 1.77
CA ASP A 310 -3.39 -7.90 3.19
C ASP A 310 -2.08 -7.16 3.45
N ASN A 311 -2.19 -5.89 3.83
CA ASN A 311 -1.03 -5.04 4.05
C ASN A 311 -1.30 -3.99 5.15
N GLY A 312 -0.22 -3.47 5.72
CA GLY A 312 -0.20 -2.30 6.59
C GLY A 312 0.87 -1.32 6.09
N VAL A 313 0.72 -0.04 6.43
CA VAL A 313 1.76 0.96 6.17
C VAL A 313 1.83 2.00 7.27
N ASN A 314 3.05 2.43 7.60
CA ASN A 314 3.31 3.58 8.45
C ASN A 314 4.00 4.70 7.67
N PHE A 315 3.31 5.83 7.55
CA PHE A 315 3.81 7.10 7.06
C PHE A 315 3.62 8.17 8.12
N HIS A 316 4.27 7.98 9.27
CA HIS A 316 4.12 8.81 10.44
C HIS A 316 3.94 10.30 10.09
N PRO A 317 2.90 10.98 10.60
CA PRO A 317 2.02 10.56 11.69
C PRO A 317 0.81 9.70 11.26
N SER A 318 0.81 9.14 10.05
CA SER A 318 -0.34 8.43 9.50
C SER A 318 -0.08 6.93 9.33
N VAL A 319 -0.99 6.07 9.79
CA VAL A 319 -1.00 4.62 9.48
C VAL A 319 -2.22 4.25 8.63
N ALA A 320 -2.10 3.26 7.76
CA ALA A 320 -3.22 2.75 6.97
C ALA A 320 -3.14 1.22 6.84
N PHE A 321 -4.30 0.58 6.66
CA PHE A 321 -4.41 -0.88 6.60
C PHE A 321 -5.21 -1.31 5.37
N GLY A 322 -4.97 -2.53 4.93
CA GLY A 322 -5.68 -3.15 3.82
C GLY A 322 -7.04 -3.71 4.21
N PHE A 323 -7.87 -3.96 3.19
CA PHE A 323 -9.22 -4.50 3.29
C PHE A 323 -9.36 -5.71 4.23
N PRO A 324 -8.46 -6.74 4.20
CA PRO A 324 -8.60 -7.91 5.06
C PRO A 324 -8.61 -7.59 6.56
N ASN A 325 -7.85 -6.58 6.98
CA ASN A 325 -7.80 -6.15 8.38
C ASN A 325 -9.13 -5.54 8.83
N TYR A 326 -9.75 -4.69 8.01
CA TYR A 326 -11.06 -4.13 8.32
C TYR A 326 -12.16 -5.18 8.28
N TYR A 327 -12.14 -6.06 7.27
CA TYR A 327 -13.10 -7.15 7.14
C TYR A 327 -13.03 -8.10 8.35
N HIS A 328 -11.83 -8.54 8.74
CA HIS A 328 -11.64 -9.43 9.89
C HIS A 328 -12.05 -8.76 11.19
N PHE A 329 -11.69 -7.49 11.40
CA PHE A 329 -12.06 -6.84 12.65
C PHE A 329 -13.59 -6.69 12.78
N GLN A 330 -14.32 -6.55 11.66
CA GLN A 330 -15.78 -6.51 11.63
C GLN A 330 -16.42 -7.89 11.82
N HIS A 331 -15.94 -8.90 11.10
CA HIS A 331 -16.62 -10.20 10.96
C HIS A 331 -15.98 -11.35 11.76
N GLY A 332 -14.77 -11.13 12.28
CA GLY A 332 -14.12 -12.03 13.22
C GLY A 332 -14.97 -12.21 14.48
N ARG A 333 -15.03 -13.43 14.99
CA ARG A 333 -15.90 -13.77 16.13
C ARG A 333 -15.21 -13.50 17.45
N GLU A 334 -14.01 -14.05 17.63
CA GLU A 334 -13.26 -13.91 18.87
C GLU A 334 -12.30 -12.71 18.87
N MET A 335 -12.24 -11.99 19.98
CA MET A 335 -11.26 -10.91 20.14
C MET A 335 -9.82 -11.45 20.09
N ALA A 336 -9.62 -12.70 20.49
CA ALA A 336 -8.31 -13.34 20.42
C ALA A 336 -7.76 -13.45 18.99
N THR A 337 -8.61 -13.80 18.01
CA THR A 337 -8.21 -13.85 16.60
C THR A 337 -8.15 -12.46 15.99
N LYS A 338 -8.98 -11.50 16.43
CA LYS A 338 -8.83 -10.10 16.01
C LYS A 338 -7.49 -9.50 16.43
N LEU A 339 -7.07 -9.75 17.67
CA LEU A 339 -5.79 -9.27 18.18
C LEU A 339 -4.61 -10.07 17.63
N GLY A 340 -4.78 -11.36 17.36
CA GLY A 340 -3.74 -12.20 16.75
C GLY A 340 -3.43 -11.80 15.31
N TYR A 341 -4.45 -11.56 14.49
CA TYR A 341 -4.28 -11.12 13.10
C TYR A 341 -4.13 -9.60 13.01
N THR A 342 -5.23 -8.86 13.16
CA THR A 342 -5.23 -7.40 12.97
C THR A 342 -4.46 -6.66 14.06
N GLY A 343 -4.51 -7.14 15.31
CA GLY A 343 -3.75 -6.54 16.42
C GLY A 343 -2.24 -6.60 16.22
N THR A 344 -1.71 -7.72 15.71
CA THR A 344 -0.27 -7.84 15.44
C THR A 344 0.15 -7.01 14.23
N THR A 345 -0.67 -6.93 13.17
CA THR A 345 -0.46 -6.02 12.03
C THR A 345 -0.46 -4.55 12.49
N VAL A 346 -1.46 -4.13 13.27
CA VAL A 346 -1.52 -2.78 13.84
C VAL A 346 -0.32 -2.50 14.75
N GLY A 347 0.08 -3.48 15.58
CA GLY A 347 1.24 -3.39 16.46
C GLY A 347 2.55 -3.25 15.69
N HIS A 348 2.70 -3.96 14.57
CA HIS A 348 3.85 -3.88 13.68
C HIS A 348 3.96 -2.47 13.07
N GLU A 349 2.89 -1.97 12.45
CA GLU A 349 2.89 -0.63 11.85
C GLU A 349 3.13 0.46 12.90
N VAL A 350 2.46 0.40 14.04
CA VAL A 350 2.71 1.33 15.15
C VAL A 350 4.15 1.24 15.63
N GLY A 351 4.71 0.03 15.64
CA GLY A 351 6.11 -0.26 15.96
C GLY A 351 7.08 0.60 15.17
N HIS A 352 6.93 0.72 13.85
CA HIS A 352 7.83 1.51 13.00
C HIS A 352 8.04 2.94 13.50
N THR A 353 7.03 3.58 14.10
CA THR A 353 7.14 4.92 14.70
C THR A 353 8.28 5.02 15.73
N PHE A 354 8.55 3.93 16.42
CA PHE A 354 9.54 3.86 17.48
C PHE A 354 10.88 3.23 17.03
N PHE A 355 10.92 2.61 15.85
CA PHE A 355 12.16 2.14 15.22
C PHE A 355 12.71 3.14 14.19
N ASP A 356 11.90 4.08 13.72
CA ASP A 356 12.29 5.12 12.76
C ASP A 356 13.45 5.99 13.28
N ASN A 357 14.48 6.10 12.44
CA ASN A 357 15.72 6.82 12.70
C ASN A 357 15.58 8.34 12.85
N GLU A 358 14.53 8.93 12.28
CA GLU A 358 14.26 10.36 12.30
C GLU A 358 13.42 10.74 13.52
N LEU A 359 12.39 9.94 13.82
CA LEU A 359 11.45 10.22 14.90
C LEU A 359 12.06 9.89 16.27
N LEU A 360 12.58 8.69 16.46
CA LEU A 360 13.21 8.24 17.71
C LEU A 360 14.58 7.62 17.40
N PRO A 361 15.65 8.43 17.26
CA PRO A 361 16.98 7.94 16.90
C PRO A 361 17.66 7.13 18.02
N TYR A 362 16.94 6.70 19.06
CA TYR A 362 17.47 6.01 20.22
C TYR A 362 17.10 4.54 20.15
N PHE A 363 18.09 3.66 20.08
CA PHE A 363 17.83 2.23 20.00
C PHE A 363 18.97 1.39 20.56
N SER A 364 18.67 0.45 21.48
CA SER A 364 19.71 -0.26 22.22
C SER A 364 20.46 -1.24 21.35
N LYS A 365 21.80 -1.19 21.40
CA LYS A 365 22.63 -2.26 20.83
C LYS A 365 22.25 -3.63 21.37
N SER A 366 21.86 -3.70 22.65
CA SER A 366 21.37 -4.95 23.25
C SER A 366 20.07 -5.45 22.63
N VAL A 367 19.22 -4.54 22.14
CA VAL A 367 17.98 -4.87 21.44
C VAL A 367 18.28 -5.27 20.01
N GLU A 368 19.13 -4.52 19.29
CA GLU A 368 19.61 -4.89 17.96
C GLU A 368 20.14 -6.32 17.96
N ASP A 369 21.06 -6.61 18.89
CA ASP A 369 21.69 -7.91 19.01
C ASP A 369 20.69 -8.99 19.43
N CYS A 370 19.69 -8.66 20.25
CA CYS A 370 18.63 -9.62 20.63
C CYS A 370 17.77 -10.00 19.42
N VAL A 371 17.22 -9.00 18.73
CA VAL A 371 16.35 -9.20 17.56
C VAL A 371 17.12 -9.98 16.49
N GLN A 372 18.32 -9.52 16.14
CA GLN A 372 19.13 -10.19 15.12
C GLN A 372 19.52 -11.62 15.52
N ASN A 373 19.87 -11.86 16.78
CA ASN A 373 20.18 -13.21 17.26
C ASN A 373 18.94 -14.12 17.23
N GLN A 374 17.77 -13.64 17.62
CA GLN A 374 16.53 -14.43 17.57
C GLN A 374 16.17 -14.81 16.13
N PHE A 375 16.18 -13.85 15.21
CA PHE A 375 15.89 -14.11 13.79
C PHE A 375 16.95 -15.02 13.16
N SER A 376 18.24 -14.81 13.44
CA SER A 376 19.32 -15.67 12.94
C SER A 376 19.17 -17.11 13.40
N LYS A 377 18.90 -17.33 14.70
CA LYS A 377 18.65 -18.69 15.23
C LYS A 377 17.41 -19.33 14.62
N THR A 378 16.35 -18.55 14.44
CA THR A 378 15.10 -19.04 13.85
C THR A 378 15.30 -19.40 12.37
N CYS A 379 16.04 -18.60 11.60
CA CYS A 379 16.44 -18.93 10.23
C CYS A 379 17.25 -20.22 10.17
N VAL A 380 18.31 -20.35 10.98
CA VAL A 380 19.13 -21.58 11.01
C VAL A 380 18.29 -22.81 11.35
N GLU A 381 17.38 -22.70 12.31
CA GLU A 381 16.57 -23.83 12.75
C GLU A 381 15.46 -24.18 11.76
N PHE A 382 14.83 -23.19 11.12
CA PHE A 382 13.60 -23.38 10.36
C PHE A 382 13.70 -23.08 8.87
N GLN A 383 14.91 -22.94 8.31
CA GLN A 383 15.10 -22.66 6.88
C GLN A 383 14.28 -23.59 5.98
N GLU A 384 13.60 -22.99 5.00
CA GLU A 384 12.94 -23.71 3.90
C GLU A 384 13.67 -23.42 2.58
N ALA A 385 13.04 -22.74 1.62
CA ALA A 385 13.72 -22.39 0.36
C ALA A 385 14.83 -21.36 0.60
N SER A 386 14.54 -20.33 1.40
CA SER A 386 15.54 -19.40 1.93
C SER A 386 15.05 -18.78 3.24
N CYS A 387 15.95 -18.20 4.03
CA CYS A 387 15.59 -17.54 5.28
C CYS A 387 16.46 -16.32 5.60
N ALA A 388 17.17 -15.78 4.60
CA ALA A 388 18.14 -14.72 4.77
C ALA A 388 17.60 -13.64 5.73
N THR A 389 18.40 -13.30 6.74
CA THR A 389 18.12 -12.24 7.69
C THR A 389 19.41 -11.44 7.83
N SER A 390 19.31 -10.13 7.71
CA SER A 390 20.47 -9.24 7.76
C SER A 390 20.19 -8.03 8.64
N PHE A 391 21.21 -7.20 8.85
CA PHE A 391 21.07 -6.02 9.69
C PHE A 391 20.05 -5.02 9.11
N GLU A 392 19.93 -4.99 7.79
CA GLU A 392 18.98 -4.16 7.05
C GLU A 392 17.51 -4.52 7.36
N PHE A 393 17.23 -5.74 7.85
CA PHE A 393 15.88 -6.17 8.22
C PHE A 393 15.53 -5.86 9.68
N LEU A 394 16.44 -5.20 10.42
CA LEU A 394 16.26 -4.95 11.85
C LEU A 394 14.97 -4.19 12.16
N ASP A 395 14.62 -3.21 11.34
CA ASP A 395 13.45 -2.37 11.58
C ASP A 395 12.15 -3.18 11.43
N GLU A 396 12.06 -4.04 10.40
CA GLU A 396 10.93 -4.97 10.20
C GLU A 396 10.87 -6.07 11.27
N ASN A 397 12.01 -6.71 11.53
CA ASN A 397 12.13 -7.79 12.50
C ASN A 397 11.83 -7.30 13.94
N GLY A 398 12.23 -6.06 14.24
CA GLY A 398 11.91 -5.38 15.49
C GLY A 398 10.42 -5.07 15.60
N ALA A 399 9.82 -4.54 14.53
CA ALA A 399 8.39 -4.24 14.46
C ALA A 399 7.53 -5.51 14.64
N ASP A 400 7.93 -6.65 14.09
CA ASP A 400 7.25 -7.94 14.33
C ASP A 400 7.21 -8.34 15.80
N ILE A 401 8.38 -8.35 16.46
CA ILE A 401 8.47 -8.73 17.87
C ILE A 401 7.67 -7.74 18.73
N PHE A 402 7.81 -6.44 18.45
CA PHE A 402 7.10 -5.40 19.19
C PHE A 402 5.58 -5.51 19.00
N GLY A 403 5.13 -5.71 17.76
CA GLY A 403 3.72 -5.84 17.42
C GLY A 403 3.06 -7.02 18.13
N VAL A 404 3.72 -8.19 18.16
CA VAL A 404 3.25 -9.36 18.93
C VAL A 404 3.18 -9.04 20.42
N GLN A 405 4.17 -8.36 21.00
CA GLN A 405 4.18 -8.03 22.43
C GLN A 405 3.05 -7.08 22.81
N VAL A 406 2.81 -6.04 22.02
CA VAL A 406 1.76 -5.05 22.28
C VAL A 406 0.38 -5.70 22.09
N ALA A 407 0.17 -6.44 21.00
CA ALA A 407 -1.09 -7.12 20.75
C ALA A 407 -1.39 -8.18 21.81
N TYR A 408 -0.37 -8.92 22.27
CA TYR A 408 -0.51 -9.90 23.34
C TYR A 408 -0.83 -9.23 24.68
N LYS A 409 -0.24 -8.05 24.97
CA LYS A 409 -0.64 -7.26 26.14
C LYS A 409 -2.12 -6.86 26.08
N LEU A 410 -2.61 -6.39 24.93
CA LEU A 410 -4.03 -6.07 24.75
C LEU A 410 -4.93 -7.30 24.93
N LEU A 411 -4.47 -8.48 24.49
CA LEU A 411 -5.16 -9.76 24.70
C LEU A 411 -5.29 -10.08 26.20
N GLN A 412 -4.20 -9.91 26.95
CA GLN A 412 -4.19 -10.10 28.40
C GLN A 412 -5.13 -9.12 29.10
N ASP A 413 -5.12 -7.85 28.70
CA ASP A 413 -5.98 -6.81 29.27
C ASP A 413 -7.47 -7.09 28.98
N TYR A 414 -7.79 -7.64 27.80
CA TYR A 414 -9.17 -7.97 27.41
C TYR A 414 -9.73 -9.22 28.12
N TYR A 415 -9.00 -10.34 28.10
CA TYR A 415 -9.50 -11.61 28.64
C TYR A 415 -9.19 -11.81 30.13
N GLY A 416 -8.15 -11.16 30.65
CA GLY A 416 -7.70 -11.35 32.03
C GLY A 416 -7.45 -12.83 32.34
N SER A 417 -8.07 -13.34 33.40
CA SER A 417 -7.95 -14.75 33.80
C SER A 417 -8.62 -15.73 32.82
N LYS A 418 -9.51 -15.25 31.94
CA LYS A 418 -10.20 -16.09 30.95
C LYS A 418 -9.36 -16.41 29.73
N ILE A 419 -8.14 -15.87 29.62
CA ILE A 419 -7.28 -16.06 28.44
C ILE A 419 -6.98 -17.54 28.13
N THR A 420 -7.04 -18.39 29.15
CA THR A 420 -6.87 -19.85 29.05
C THR A 420 -8.17 -20.63 28.87
N ASP A 421 -9.33 -19.95 28.86
CA ASP A 421 -10.62 -20.60 28.60
C ASP A 421 -10.68 -21.02 27.13
N LYS A 422 -11.34 -22.16 26.89
CA LYS A 422 -11.61 -22.67 25.54
C LYS A 422 -12.94 -22.17 25.03
N PHE A 423 -13.04 -21.96 23.72
CA PHE A 423 -14.29 -21.62 23.05
C PHE A 423 -14.69 -22.68 22.03
N GLU A 424 -16.01 -22.79 21.81
CA GLU A 424 -16.63 -23.96 21.18
C GLU A 424 -16.18 -24.19 19.74
N ARG A 425 -15.95 -23.12 18.97
CA ARG A 425 -15.69 -23.23 17.54
C ARG A 425 -14.35 -23.87 17.21
N LEU A 426 -13.28 -23.47 17.89
CA LEU A 426 -11.93 -23.96 17.63
C LEU A 426 -11.43 -24.99 18.66
N GLN A 427 -12.12 -25.17 19.79
CA GLN A 427 -11.75 -26.12 20.86
C GLN A 427 -10.33 -25.91 21.45
N MET A 428 -9.82 -24.69 21.33
CA MET A 428 -8.53 -24.22 21.82
C MET A 428 -8.71 -23.02 22.75
N THR A 429 -7.67 -22.66 23.50
CA THR A 429 -7.75 -21.49 24.39
C THR A 429 -7.72 -20.18 23.60
N HIS A 430 -8.20 -19.09 24.19
CA HIS A 430 -8.03 -17.75 23.59
C HIS A 430 -6.54 -17.44 23.36
N GLU A 431 -5.65 -17.77 24.30
CA GLU A 431 -4.19 -17.66 24.18
C GLU A 431 -3.63 -18.41 22.96
N GLN A 432 -4.07 -19.66 22.73
CA GLN A 432 -3.65 -20.45 21.58
C GLN A 432 -4.18 -19.85 20.27
N SER A 433 -5.46 -19.47 20.22
CA SER A 433 -6.07 -18.89 19.03
C SER A 433 -5.42 -17.58 18.58
N PHE A 434 -4.89 -16.79 19.52
CA PHE A 434 -4.08 -15.60 19.20
C PHE A 434 -2.84 -15.98 18.37
N PHE A 435 -2.07 -16.97 18.81
CA PHE A 435 -0.86 -17.39 18.09
C PHE A 435 -1.18 -18.03 16.73
N TYR A 436 -2.23 -18.85 16.64
CA TYR A 436 -2.66 -19.39 15.33
C TYR A 436 -3.08 -18.27 14.38
N SER A 437 -3.87 -17.31 14.87
CA SER A 437 -4.33 -16.17 14.10
C SER A 437 -3.19 -15.26 13.66
N TYR A 438 -2.16 -15.09 14.48
CA TYR A 438 -0.92 -14.39 14.10
C TYR A 438 -0.19 -15.11 12.96
N ALA A 439 -0.08 -16.44 13.02
CA ALA A 439 0.56 -17.21 11.96
C ALA A 439 -0.19 -17.12 10.62
N MET A 440 -1.53 -16.99 10.64
CA MET A 440 -2.35 -16.92 9.42
C MET A 440 -1.94 -15.80 8.46
N SER A 441 -1.49 -14.64 8.95
CA SER A 441 -1.02 -13.52 8.11
C SER A 441 0.17 -13.87 7.22
N PHE A 442 0.90 -14.94 7.55
CA PHE A 442 2.14 -15.34 6.90
C PHE A 442 2.03 -16.72 6.22
N CYS A 443 0.89 -17.39 6.33
CA CYS A 443 0.76 -18.75 5.81
C CYS A 443 0.91 -18.80 4.29
N SER A 444 1.63 -19.82 3.83
CA SER A 444 1.76 -20.13 2.41
C SER A 444 1.83 -21.64 2.20
N GLY A 445 1.09 -22.09 1.17
CA GLY A 445 1.21 -23.45 0.63
C GLY A 445 2.55 -23.75 -0.05
N ASN A 446 3.37 -22.74 -0.30
CA ASN A 446 4.70 -22.91 -0.89
C ASN A 446 5.80 -22.94 0.19
N PRO A 447 6.98 -23.53 -0.09
CA PRO A 447 8.16 -23.31 0.73
C PRO A 447 8.45 -21.81 0.88
N SER A 448 8.62 -21.37 2.12
CA SER A 448 8.87 -19.99 2.49
C SER A 448 10.26 -19.55 2.02
N SER A 449 10.33 -18.33 1.51
CA SER A 449 11.55 -17.68 1.02
C SER A 449 11.50 -16.18 1.30
N VAL A 450 12.68 -15.55 1.31
CA VAL A 450 12.81 -14.09 1.30
C VAL A 450 12.43 -13.57 -0.08
N SER A 451 11.57 -12.55 -0.13
CA SER A 451 11.18 -11.87 -1.37
C SER A 451 12.35 -11.10 -1.96
N ILE A 452 12.40 -11.01 -3.29
CA ILE A 452 13.40 -10.26 -4.04
C ILE A 452 12.67 -9.17 -4.81
N GLY A 453 13.05 -7.91 -4.58
CA GLY A 453 12.48 -6.75 -5.25
C GLY A 453 12.89 -6.66 -6.72
N ASP A 454 12.29 -5.72 -7.45
CA ASP A 454 12.54 -5.51 -8.89
C ASP A 454 14.01 -5.14 -9.21
N ASP A 455 14.77 -4.66 -8.22
CA ASP A 455 16.19 -4.35 -8.31
C ASP A 455 17.11 -5.57 -8.10
N GLY A 456 16.52 -6.75 -7.83
CA GLY A 456 17.24 -7.99 -7.55
C GLY A 456 17.81 -8.07 -6.13
N LEU A 457 17.51 -7.12 -5.25
CA LEU A 457 17.87 -7.14 -3.83
C LEU A 457 16.76 -7.79 -3.02
N PHE A 458 17.09 -8.27 -1.81
CA PHE A 458 16.06 -8.76 -0.90
C PHE A 458 15.13 -7.62 -0.48
N GLU A 459 13.83 -7.88 -0.46
CA GLU A 459 12.89 -7.00 0.23
C GLU A 459 13.20 -7.01 1.73
N GLY A 460 12.92 -5.91 2.43
CA GLY A 460 13.33 -5.68 3.83
C GLY A 460 12.78 -6.66 4.88
N HIS A 461 11.98 -7.64 4.48
CA HIS A 461 11.31 -8.59 5.37
C HIS A 461 11.97 -9.96 5.39
N SER A 462 12.11 -10.53 6.59
CA SER A 462 12.49 -11.94 6.75
C SER A 462 11.44 -12.89 6.16
N ALA A 463 11.85 -14.12 5.82
CA ALA A 463 10.94 -15.15 5.32
C ALA A 463 9.80 -15.47 6.31
N HIS A 464 8.61 -15.77 5.81
CA HIS A 464 7.38 -15.95 6.60
C HIS A 464 7.50 -16.98 7.73
N ASN A 465 8.10 -18.14 7.44
CA ASN A 465 8.40 -19.17 8.44
C ASN A 465 9.29 -18.66 9.60
N VAL A 466 10.25 -17.78 9.30
CA VAL A 466 11.09 -17.15 10.32
C VAL A 466 10.27 -16.16 11.12
N ARG A 467 9.57 -15.23 10.45
CA ARG A 467 8.71 -14.23 11.10
C ARG A 467 7.73 -14.89 12.06
N VAL A 468 7.06 -15.97 11.67
CA VAL A 468 6.13 -16.69 12.55
C VAL A 468 6.83 -17.40 13.69
N ASN A 469 7.92 -18.12 13.44
CA ASN A 469 8.57 -18.94 14.49
C ASN A 469 9.38 -18.12 15.50
N VAL A 470 9.63 -16.82 15.26
CA VAL A 470 10.29 -15.97 16.28
C VAL A 470 9.47 -15.84 17.56
N VAL A 471 8.16 -16.17 17.55
CA VAL A 471 7.32 -16.23 18.77
C VAL A 471 7.87 -17.19 19.83
N ALA A 472 8.80 -18.09 19.48
CA ALA A 472 9.55 -18.90 20.42
C ALA A 472 10.19 -18.08 21.56
N GLN A 473 10.62 -16.83 21.29
CA GLN A 473 11.19 -15.93 22.31
C GLN A 473 10.15 -15.35 23.27
N HIS A 474 8.86 -15.42 22.94
CA HIS A 474 7.79 -14.87 23.76
C HIS A 474 7.35 -15.93 24.79
N PRO A 475 7.53 -15.72 26.11
CA PRO A 475 7.32 -16.77 27.11
C PRO A 475 5.89 -17.35 27.13
N ALA A 476 4.90 -16.54 26.76
CA ALA A 476 3.52 -17.01 26.67
C ALA A 476 3.32 -18.08 25.58
N PHE A 477 4.12 -18.09 24.51
CA PHE A 477 4.04 -19.11 23.48
C PHE A 477 4.37 -20.50 24.05
N GLN A 478 5.52 -20.60 24.73
CA GLN A 478 5.92 -21.86 25.38
C GLN A 478 4.85 -22.37 26.34
N LYS A 479 4.25 -21.46 27.12
CA LYS A 479 3.18 -21.76 28.07
C LYS A 479 1.90 -22.22 27.37
N ALA A 480 1.45 -21.53 26.34
CA ALA A 480 0.19 -21.80 25.63
C ALA A 480 0.18 -23.19 24.96
N PHE A 481 1.33 -23.64 24.46
CA PHE A 481 1.48 -24.95 23.80
C PHE A 481 2.16 -26.00 24.67
N ASN A 482 2.52 -25.65 25.91
CA ASN A 482 3.23 -26.51 26.85
C ASN A 482 4.51 -27.14 26.26
N CYS A 483 5.31 -26.33 25.54
CA CYS A 483 6.46 -26.84 24.81
C CYS A 483 7.62 -27.24 25.75
N PRO A 484 8.14 -28.48 25.62
CA PRO A 484 9.35 -28.90 26.32
C PRO A 484 10.52 -27.96 26.06
N ALA A 485 11.38 -27.74 27.06
CA ALA A 485 12.53 -26.84 26.94
C ALA A 485 13.55 -27.28 25.88
N ASP A 486 13.55 -28.56 25.50
CA ASP A 486 14.40 -29.17 24.47
C ASP A 486 13.69 -29.38 23.12
N SER A 487 12.43 -28.95 23.00
CA SER A 487 11.69 -28.94 21.74
C SER A 487 12.39 -28.05 20.71
N ARG A 488 12.14 -28.31 19.43
CA ARG A 488 12.81 -27.58 18.34
C ARG A 488 12.48 -26.09 18.36
N MET A 489 11.23 -25.71 18.62
CA MET A 489 10.86 -24.30 18.84
C MET A 489 11.64 -23.69 20.00
N MET A 490 11.81 -24.40 21.13
CA MET A 490 12.52 -23.85 22.29
C MET A 490 14.05 -23.82 22.12
N LYS A 491 14.62 -24.63 21.20
CA LYS A 491 16.03 -24.53 20.80
C LYS A 491 16.35 -23.26 20.02
N SER A 492 15.39 -22.74 19.22
CA SER A 492 15.57 -21.47 18.51
C SER A 492 15.34 -20.25 19.40
N ALA A 493 14.65 -20.41 20.54
CA ALA A 493 14.35 -19.33 21.47
C ALA A 493 15.62 -18.71 22.08
N THR A 494 15.67 -17.38 22.07
CA THR A 494 16.57 -16.59 22.92
C THR A 494 15.85 -16.15 24.19
N LYS A 495 16.53 -15.37 25.03
CA LYS A 495 15.80 -14.56 26.03
C LYS A 495 14.79 -13.67 25.29
N GLN A 496 13.67 -13.37 25.95
CA GLN A 496 12.70 -12.44 25.41
C GLN A 496 13.38 -11.11 25.07
N CYS A 497 13.19 -10.65 23.84
CA CYS A 497 13.67 -9.35 23.39
C CYS A 497 12.72 -8.27 23.88
N HIS A 498 13.12 -7.53 24.91
CA HIS A 498 12.43 -6.33 25.35
C HIS A 498 12.84 -5.18 24.44
N ILE A 499 12.01 -4.89 23.43
CA ILE A 499 12.33 -3.95 22.34
C ILE A 499 12.77 -2.57 22.85
N TYR A 500 12.17 -2.09 23.95
CA TYR A 500 12.68 -0.94 24.69
C TYR A 500 13.25 -1.45 26.01
N GLY A 501 14.52 -1.14 26.26
CA GLY A 501 15.27 -1.73 27.38
C GLY A 501 16.09 -0.70 28.15
N ASP A 502 16.36 -1.00 29.42
CA ASP A 502 16.98 -0.11 30.41
C ASP A 502 18.39 0.43 30.04
N LYS A 503 19.00 -0.08 28.97
CA LYS A 503 20.33 0.29 28.45
C LYS A 503 20.31 0.74 26.99
N ALA A 504 19.23 1.39 26.53
CA ALA A 504 19.27 2.06 25.22
C ALA A 504 20.42 3.10 25.20
N PRO A 505 21.11 3.31 24.06
CA PRO A 505 22.37 4.01 24.01
C PRO A 505 22.09 5.51 23.94
N GLU A 506 23.01 6.28 24.49
CA GLU A 506 23.14 7.72 24.24
C GLU A 506 23.53 8.02 22.78
N THR A 507 23.90 7.01 21.97
CA THR A 507 24.31 7.19 20.57
C THR A 507 23.15 6.98 19.59
N ARG A 508 22.87 8.01 18.78
CA ARG A 508 21.91 7.98 17.68
C ARG A 508 22.13 6.75 16.78
N LYS A 509 21.05 6.07 16.36
CA LYS A 509 21.11 5.10 15.25
C LYS A 509 21.87 5.75 14.08
N ARG A 510 22.90 5.08 13.57
CA ARG A 510 23.69 5.62 12.45
C ARG A 510 22.81 5.56 11.20
N ARG A 511 22.67 6.67 10.49
CA ARG A 511 22.11 6.66 9.13
C ARG A 511 23.05 5.82 8.27
N HIS A 512 22.56 4.70 7.76
CA HIS A 512 23.26 3.88 6.79
C HIS A 512 23.10 4.47 5.39
#